data_AF-A0A4S2GZH2-F1
#
_entry.id   AF-A0A4S2GZH2-F1
#
_cell.length_a   1.000
_cell.length_b   1.000
_cell.length_c   1.000
_cell.angle_alpha   90.00
_cell.angle_beta   90.00
_cell.angle_gamma   90.00
#
_symmetry.space_group_name_H-M   'P 1'
#
loop_
_entity.id
_entity.type
_entity.pdbx_description
1 polymer ?
#
loop_
_entity_poly.entity_id
_entity_poly.type
_entity_poly.pdbx_seq_one_letter_code
_entity_poly.pdbx_strand_id
1 'polypeptide(L)'
;MCKVCRVCWRFPSSFKSLGQPDHIINYFDYAYPLPRSERDPFAAHVTVMPNPWNDATQLMHIGIQGYDIARAERPRANLVFLIDVSGSMNSPDKLPLAIQGLRMLLGELDPDDTIGIVVYAGAAGTVLEPTPVSERARIEAALDRLSAGGSTAGGEGLRQAYALAEQNFDEAAVNRVMLLTDGDFIR
;
A
#
# COMPACT_ATOMS: atom_id res chain seq x y z
N MET A 1 0.85 17.59 4.04
CA MET A 1 -0.20 17.09 3.12
C MET A 1 0.01 15.59 2.92
N CYS A 2 -0.68 14.76 3.71
CA CYS A 2 -0.52 13.31 3.67
C CYS A 2 -1.17 12.77 2.38
N LYS A 3 -0.40 12.12 1.52
CA LYS A 3 -0.92 11.48 0.30
C LYS A 3 -1.45 10.10 0.68
N VAL A 4 -2.76 9.88 0.53
CA VAL A 4 -3.34 8.52 0.59
C VAL A 4 -2.90 7.79 -0.67
N CYS A 5 -2.06 6.77 -0.52
CA CYS A 5 -1.60 5.93 -1.63
C CYS A 5 -2.36 4.61 -1.59
N ARG A 6 -3.08 4.29 -2.67
CA ARG A 6 -3.70 2.98 -2.86
C ARG A 6 -2.60 2.02 -3.33
N VAL A 7 -2.02 1.28 -2.40
CA VAL A 7 -0.95 0.32 -2.70
C VAL A 7 -1.58 -1.04 -3.04
N CYS A 8 -1.44 -1.47 -4.30
CA CYS A 8 -1.76 -2.83 -4.72
C CYS A 8 -0.53 -3.70 -4.45
N TRP A 9 -0.68 -4.75 -3.64
CA TRP A 9 0.41 -5.60 -3.16
C TRP A 9 0.89 -6.59 -4.23
N ARG A 10 2.20 -6.79 -4.32
CA ARG A 10 2.84 -7.86 -5.10
C ARG A 10 2.76 -9.16 -4.30
N PHE A 11 1.86 -10.07 -4.68
CA PHE A 11 1.79 -11.43 -4.12
C PHE A 11 2.68 -12.40 -4.93
N PRO A 12 3.24 -13.44 -4.28
CA PRO A 12 3.98 -14.50 -4.98
C PRO A 12 3.09 -15.28 -5.95
N SER A 13 3.72 -15.85 -6.97
CA SER A 13 3.24 -16.29 -8.29
C SER A 13 2.13 -17.37 -8.36
N SER A 14 1.43 -17.66 -7.26
CA SER A 14 0.42 -18.73 -7.19
C SER A 14 -1.04 -18.26 -7.26
N PHE A 15 -1.31 -16.95 -7.36
CA PHE A 15 -2.66 -16.42 -7.51
C PHE A 15 -3.03 -16.24 -9.00
N LYS A 16 -3.70 -17.24 -9.58
CA LYS A 16 -4.42 -17.08 -10.85
C LYS A 16 -5.88 -16.72 -10.54
N SER A 17 -6.23 -15.44 -10.59
CA SER A 17 -7.62 -15.03 -10.85
C SER A 17 -7.65 -14.07 -12.04
N LEU A 18 -8.62 -14.27 -12.93
CA LEU A 18 -8.87 -13.39 -14.07
C LEU A 18 -9.22 -12.00 -13.53
N GLY A 19 -8.28 -11.07 -13.59
CA GLY A 19 -8.50 -9.66 -13.31
C GLY A 19 -9.21 -8.95 -14.46
N GLN A 20 -10.04 -7.96 -14.14
CA GLN A 20 -10.56 -7.01 -15.14
C GLN A 20 -9.38 -6.29 -15.83
N PRO A 21 -9.51 -5.88 -17.11
CA PRO A 21 -8.39 -5.39 -17.92
C PRO A 21 -7.66 -4.17 -17.32
N ASP A 22 -8.33 -3.37 -16.50
CA ASP A 22 -7.75 -2.25 -15.76
C ASP A 22 -6.84 -2.69 -14.59
N HIS A 23 -7.02 -3.90 -14.06
CA HIS A 23 -6.17 -4.48 -13.02
C HIS A 23 -4.90 -5.16 -13.58
N ILE A 24 -4.84 -5.39 -14.90
CA ILE A 24 -3.72 -6.07 -15.59
C ILE A 24 -2.52 -5.11 -15.76
N ILE A 25 -2.76 -3.80 -15.80
CA ILE A 25 -1.78 -2.79 -16.23
C ILE A 25 -0.64 -2.58 -15.21
N ASN A 26 -0.86 -2.85 -13.92
CA ASN A 26 0.16 -2.64 -12.88
C ASN A 26 0.87 -3.92 -12.40
N TYR A 27 0.54 -5.07 -12.99
CA TYR A 27 1.08 -6.35 -12.52
C TYR A 27 2.41 -6.73 -13.20
N PHE A 28 2.63 -6.26 -14.42
CA PHE A 28 3.79 -6.66 -15.23
C PHE A 28 4.95 -5.68 -15.09
N ASP A 29 6.15 -6.24 -14.90
CA ASP A 29 7.39 -5.48 -15.06
C ASP A 29 7.69 -5.37 -16.56
N TYR A 30 7.57 -4.15 -17.08
CA TYR A 30 7.82 -3.85 -18.49
C TYR A 30 9.31 -3.68 -18.81
N ALA A 31 10.19 -3.81 -17.80
CA ALA A 31 11.64 -3.71 -17.92
C ALA A 31 12.10 -2.45 -18.69
N TYR A 32 11.41 -1.33 -18.47
CA TYR A 32 11.78 -0.07 -19.07
C TYR A 32 13.18 0.35 -18.59
N PRO A 33 14.06 0.80 -19.50
CA PRO A 33 15.36 1.34 -19.12
C PRO A 33 15.21 2.44 -18.07
N LEU A 34 15.99 2.34 -17.00
CA LEU A 34 16.10 3.39 -16.00
C LEU A 34 16.64 4.68 -16.64
N PRO A 35 16.28 5.86 -16.10
CA PRO A 35 16.92 7.11 -16.48
C PRO A 35 18.44 7.07 -16.27
N ARG A 36 19.19 7.82 -17.07
CA ARG A 36 20.66 7.77 -17.09
C ARG A 36 21.30 8.44 -15.87
N SER A 37 20.56 9.29 -15.16
CA SER A 37 21.06 10.04 -14.00
C SER A 37 19.92 10.53 -13.10
N GLU A 38 20.20 10.85 -11.84
CA GLU A 38 19.25 11.49 -10.92
C GLU A 38 18.71 12.84 -11.44
N ARG A 39 19.47 13.53 -12.30
CA ARG A 39 19.04 14.79 -12.92
C ARG A 39 17.91 14.59 -13.92
N ASP A 40 17.72 13.36 -14.39
CA ASP A 40 16.63 12.93 -15.25
C ASP A 40 15.65 12.07 -14.40
N PRO A 41 14.75 12.67 -13.62
CA PRO A 41 13.98 11.96 -12.59
C PRO A 41 13.06 10.86 -13.15
N PHE A 42 12.72 10.94 -14.45
CA PHE A 42 11.96 9.92 -15.15
C PHE A 42 12.37 9.85 -16.63
N ALA A 43 12.20 8.66 -17.21
CA ALA A 43 12.34 8.39 -18.63
C ALA A 43 10.96 8.06 -19.22
N ALA A 44 10.60 8.71 -20.32
CA ALA A 44 9.38 8.42 -21.06
C ALA A 44 9.68 7.49 -22.24
N HIS A 45 8.92 6.41 -22.35
CA HIS A 45 9.00 5.43 -23.43
C HIS A 45 7.69 5.48 -24.20
N VAL A 46 7.74 5.90 -25.46
CA VAL A 46 6.55 6.06 -26.29
C VAL A 46 6.62 5.07 -27.44
N THR A 47 5.62 4.19 -27.51
CA THR A 47 5.46 3.23 -28.61
C THR A 47 4.13 3.48 -29.29
N VAL A 48 4.16 3.66 -30.62
CA VAL A 48 2.95 3.80 -31.43
C VAL A 48 2.80 2.54 -32.29
N MET A 49 1.63 1.91 -32.25
CA MET A 49 1.33 0.70 -33.00
C MET A 49 0.00 0.84 -33.75
N PRO A 50 -0.17 0.14 -34.89
CA PRO A 50 -1.44 0.10 -35.59
C PRO A 50 -2.55 -0.38 -34.66
N ASN A 51 -3.73 0.22 -34.76
CA ASN A 51 -4.89 -0.24 -34.01
C ASN A 51 -5.55 -1.42 -34.77
N PRO A 52 -5.52 -2.66 -34.25
CA PRO A 52 -6.07 -3.83 -34.95
C PRO A 52 -7.60 -3.82 -35.07
N TRP A 53 -8.28 -2.86 -34.45
CA TRP A 53 -9.74 -2.73 -34.46
C TRP A 53 -10.25 -1.50 -35.21
N ASN A 54 -9.37 -0.56 -35.58
CA ASN A 54 -9.75 0.65 -36.30
C ASN A 54 -8.56 1.28 -37.04
N ASP A 55 -8.48 1.02 -38.34
CA ASP A 55 -7.40 1.46 -39.22
C ASP A 55 -7.27 3.00 -39.34
N ALA A 56 -8.29 3.77 -38.94
CA ALA A 56 -8.22 5.24 -38.90
C ALA A 56 -7.54 5.79 -37.64
N THR A 57 -7.10 4.93 -36.72
CA THR A 57 -6.48 5.33 -35.45
C THR A 57 -5.21 4.53 -35.15
N GLN A 58 -4.39 5.05 -34.24
CA GLN A 58 -3.22 4.35 -33.73
C GLN A 58 -3.32 4.18 -32.22
N LEU A 59 -2.73 3.11 -31.72
CA LEU A 59 -2.56 2.91 -30.28
C LEU A 59 -1.22 3.52 -29.88
N MET A 60 -1.26 4.47 -28.94
CA MET A 60 -0.07 5.05 -28.33
C MET A 60 0.05 4.55 -26.90
N HIS A 61 1.18 3.93 -26.59
CA HIS A 61 1.55 3.50 -25.25
C HIS A 61 2.65 4.42 -24.71
N ILE A 62 2.42 4.98 -23.52
CA ILE A 62 3.38 5.84 -22.82
C ILE A 62 3.76 5.15 -21.52
N GLY A 63 4.97 4.62 -21.45
CA GLY A 63 5.59 4.15 -20.22
C GLY A 63 6.39 5.27 -19.56
N ILE A 64 6.28 5.41 -18.23
CA ILE A 64 7.09 6.36 -17.45
C ILE A 64 7.84 5.55 -16.41
N GLN A 65 9.18 5.56 -16.49
CA GLN A 65 10.06 4.88 -15.54
C GLN A 65 10.81 5.92 -14.70
N GLY A 66 10.64 5.88 -13.38
CA GLY A 66 11.39 6.73 -12.45
C GLY A 66 12.83 6.28 -12.25
N TYR A 67 13.68 7.18 -11.79
CA TYR A 67 15.01 6.83 -11.30
C TYR A 67 14.91 5.89 -10.10
N ASP A 68 15.74 4.85 -10.07
CA ASP A 68 15.77 3.89 -8.97
C ASP A 68 16.77 4.37 -7.92
N ILE A 69 16.26 4.75 -6.75
CA ILE A 69 17.08 5.18 -5.62
C ILE A 69 17.62 3.93 -4.94
N ALA A 70 18.94 3.83 -4.83
CA ALA A 70 19.57 2.71 -4.13
C ALA A 70 18.97 2.55 -2.72
N ARG A 71 18.75 1.31 -2.28
CA ARG A 71 18.12 1.03 -0.98
C ARG A 71 18.77 1.78 0.19
N ALA A 72 20.08 2.02 0.13
CA ALA A 72 20.85 2.73 1.15
C ALA A 72 20.55 4.24 1.26
N GLU A 73 19.96 4.85 0.23
CA GLU A 73 19.61 6.28 0.19
C GLU A 73 18.11 6.51 0.46
N ARG A 74 17.36 5.45 0.77
CA ARG A 74 15.93 5.57 1.06
C ARG A 74 15.74 6.27 2.40
N PRO A 75 14.95 7.36 2.44
CA PRO A 75 14.55 7.96 3.71
C PRO A 75 13.72 6.96 4.52
N ARG A 76 13.80 7.07 5.85
CA ARG A 76 13.00 6.25 6.78
C ARG A 76 11.52 6.31 6.42
N ALA A 77 10.81 5.22 6.64
CA ALA A 77 9.37 5.13 6.42
C ALA A 77 8.60 5.22 7.75
N ASN A 78 7.63 6.13 7.79
CA ASN A 78 6.67 6.24 8.89
C ASN A 78 5.29 5.85 8.36
N LEU A 79 4.87 4.62 8.65
CA LEU A 79 3.69 4.01 8.06
C LEU A 79 2.58 3.86 9.10
N VAL A 80 1.39 4.37 8.79
CA VAL A 80 0.19 4.12 9.61
C VAL A 80 -0.81 3.31 8.79
N PHE A 81 -1.19 2.14 9.30
CA PHE A 81 -2.19 1.28 8.69
C PHE A 81 -3.55 1.52 9.31
N LEU A 82 -4.51 1.89 8.49
CA LEU A 82 -5.92 1.88 8.83
C LEU A 82 -6.53 0.57 8.31
N ILE A 83 -6.89 -0.33 9.21
CA ILE A 83 -7.34 -1.70 8.89
C ILE A 83 -8.83 -1.84 9.19
N ASP A 84 -9.58 -2.28 8.18
CA ASP A 84 -10.96 -2.71 8.32
C ASP A 84 -11.03 -4.08 9.01
N VAL A 85 -11.71 -4.14 10.16
CA VAL A 85 -11.96 -5.39 10.90
C VAL A 85 -13.46 -5.70 11.00
N SER A 86 -14.24 -5.19 10.05
CA SER A 86 -15.67 -5.48 9.93
C SER A 86 -15.92 -6.97 9.68
N GLY A 87 -17.15 -7.41 9.96
CA GLY A 87 -17.54 -8.80 9.73
C GLY A 87 -17.34 -9.28 8.28
N SER A 88 -17.40 -8.39 7.28
CA SER A 88 -17.16 -8.76 5.88
C SER A 88 -15.71 -9.14 5.60
N MET A 89 -14.76 -8.70 6.44
CA MET A 89 -13.33 -9.01 6.36
C MET A 89 -12.96 -10.37 6.96
N ASN A 90 -13.92 -11.15 7.48
CA ASN A 90 -13.69 -12.43 8.15
C ASN A 90 -13.37 -13.62 7.22
N SER A 91 -13.38 -13.43 5.90
CA SER A 91 -13.02 -14.51 4.98
C SER A 91 -11.49 -14.71 4.91
N PRO A 92 -10.99 -15.95 4.69
CA PRO A 92 -9.56 -16.26 4.66
C PRO A 92 -8.73 -15.44 3.65
N ASP A 93 -9.37 -14.96 2.59
CA ASP A 93 -8.80 -14.17 1.51
C ASP A 93 -8.83 -12.65 1.75
N LYS A 94 -9.29 -12.19 2.93
CA LYS A 94 -9.39 -10.77 3.30
C LYS A 94 -8.45 -10.38 4.44
N LEU A 95 -8.95 -10.18 5.67
CA LEU A 95 -8.11 -9.74 6.80
C LEU A 95 -6.93 -10.69 7.06
N PRO A 96 -7.10 -12.03 7.06
CA PRO A 96 -5.96 -12.93 7.21
C PRO A 96 -4.90 -12.75 6.12
N LEU A 97 -5.32 -12.53 4.87
CA LEU A 97 -4.40 -12.27 3.75
C LEU A 97 -3.72 -10.89 3.88
N ALA A 98 -4.44 -9.86 4.34
CA ALA A 98 -3.88 -8.55 4.60
C ALA A 98 -2.80 -8.61 5.70
N ILE A 99 -3.04 -9.37 6.78
CA ILE A 99 -2.06 -9.61 7.84
C ILE A 99 -0.81 -10.32 7.29
N GLN A 100 -0.98 -11.32 6.40
CA GLN A 100 0.16 -11.96 5.74
C GLN A 100 0.96 -10.97 4.88
N GLY A 101 0.29 -10.12 4.10
CA GLY A 101 0.94 -9.06 3.33
C GLY A 101 1.71 -8.07 4.22
N LEU A 102 1.13 -7.66 5.34
CA LEU A 102 1.81 -6.81 6.33
C LEU A 102 3.05 -7.48 6.93
N ARG A 103 3.00 -8.78 7.23
CA ARG A 103 4.18 -9.54 7.68
C ARG A 103 5.28 -9.62 6.62
N MET A 104 4.91 -9.70 5.34
CA MET A 104 5.88 -9.63 4.25
C MET A 104 6.51 -8.24 4.17
N LEU A 105 5.72 -7.17 4.29
CA LEU A 105 6.24 -5.80 4.35
C LEU A 105 7.23 -5.61 5.48
N LEU A 106 6.91 -6.13 6.67
CA LEU A 106 7.80 -6.07 7.84
C LEU A 106 9.18 -6.68 7.57
N GLY A 107 9.29 -7.61 6.61
CA GLY A 107 10.58 -8.15 6.17
C GLY A 107 11.38 -7.24 5.23
N GLU A 108 10.73 -6.28 4.59
CA GLU A 108 11.35 -5.37 3.61
C GLU A 108 11.70 -3.99 4.20
N LEU A 109 11.15 -3.66 5.36
CA LEU A 109 11.41 -2.39 6.06
C LEU A 109 12.74 -2.43 6.83
N ASP A 110 13.33 -1.26 7.00
CA ASP A 110 14.54 -1.09 7.78
C ASP A 110 14.20 -1.01 9.28
N PRO A 111 15.10 -1.39 10.20
CA PRO A 111 14.80 -1.47 11.64
C PRO A 111 14.34 -0.14 12.27
N ASP A 112 14.77 0.99 11.69
CA ASP A 112 14.44 2.34 12.15
C ASP A 112 13.12 2.88 11.55
N ASP A 113 12.49 2.15 10.63
CA ASP A 113 11.16 2.49 10.12
C ASP A 113 10.13 2.30 11.22
N THR A 114 9.02 3.04 11.18
CA THR A 114 7.95 2.96 12.18
C THR A 114 6.62 2.52 11.60
N ILE A 115 5.89 1.72 12.38
CA ILE A 115 4.54 1.25 12.05
C ILE A 115 3.57 1.61 13.17
N GLY A 116 2.46 2.25 12.79
CA GLY A 116 1.26 2.38 13.61
C GLY A 116 0.10 1.59 13.00
N ILE A 117 -0.80 1.08 13.83
CA ILE A 117 -2.00 0.34 13.40
C ILE A 117 -3.23 0.91 14.10
N VAL A 118 -4.18 1.37 13.30
CA VAL A 118 -5.51 1.79 13.71
C VAL A 118 -6.51 0.83 13.06
N VAL A 119 -7.46 0.33 13.84
CA VAL A 119 -8.57 -0.46 13.31
C VAL A 119 -9.85 0.35 13.29
N TYR A 120 -10.73 0.01 12.37
CA TYR A 120 -12.11 0.45 12.43
C TYR A 120 -13.08 -0.72 12.22
N ALA A 121 -13.97 -0.90 13.21
CA ALA A 121 -15.24 -1.61 13.10
C ALA A 121 -16.06 -1.30 14.36
N GLY A 122 -17.19 -0.61 14.21
CA GLY A 122 -18.10 -0.21 15.29
C GLY A 122 -17.58 0.94 16.17
N ALA A 123 -16.29 0.92 16.51
CA ALA A 123 -15.54 2.03 17.10
C ALA A 123 -14.12 2.03 16.50
N ALA A 124 -13.57 3.22 16.26
CA ALA A 124 -12.18 3.36 15.85
C ALA A 124 -11.26 3.25 17.08
N GLY A 125 -10.16 2.49 16.95
CA GLY A 125 -9.19 2.34 18.03
C GLY A 125 -7.77 2.10 17.53
N THR A 126 -6.80 2.67 18.23
CA THR A 126 -5.38 2.38 18.02
C THR A 126 -5.04 1.01 18.62
N VAL A 127 -4.59 0.09 17.77
CA VAL A 127 -4.12 -1.25 18.18
C VAL A 127 -2.62 -1.23 18.45
N LEU A 128 -1.89 -0.41 17.71
CA LEU A 128 -0.46 -0.23 17.84
C LEU A 128 -0.11 1.24 17.67
N GLU A 129 0.40 1.85 18.74
CA GLU A 129 1.09 3.14 18.67
C GLU A 129 2.33 3.05 17.77
N PRO A 130 2.78 4.14 17.17
CA PRO A 130 3.96 4.15 16.31
C PRO A 130 5.14 3.43 16.97
N THR A 131 5.53 2.31 16.38
CA THR A 131 6.51 1.37 16.95
C THR A 131 7.58 1.11 15.90
N PRO A 132 8.89 1.22 16.24
CA PRO A 132 9.96 0.94 15.31
C PRO A 132 9.98 -0.54 14.92
N VAL A 133 10.37 -0.84 13.67
CA VAL A 133 10.44 -2.20 13.13
C VAL A 133 11.44 -3.06 13.90
N SER A 134 12.44 -2.45 14.55
CA SER A 134 13.32 -3.14 15.51
C SER A 134 12.56 -3.84 16.65
N GLU A 135 11.37 -3.36 17.03
CA GLU A 135 10.47 -3.99 18.00
C GLU A 135 9.50 -4.98 17.33
N ARG A 136 9.98 -5.73 16.32
CA ARG A 136 9.18 -6.63 15.47
C ARG A 136 8.19 -7.52 16.24
N ALA A 137 8.60 -8.11 17.36
CA ALA A 137 7.75 -8.99 18.16
C ALA A 137 6.49 -8.28 18.69
N ARG A 138 6.59 -6.98 19.02
CA ARG A 138 5.46 -6.17 19.46
C ARG A 138 4.48 -5.91 18.31
N ILE A 139 5.01 -5.67 17.11
CA ILE A 139 4.20 -5.47 15.90
C ILE A 139 3.47 -6.77 15.53
N GLU A 140 4.18 -7.91 15.53
CA GLU A 140 3.58 -9.22 15.25
C GLU A 140 2.50 -9.58 16.27
N ALA A 141 2.74 -9.34 17.56
CA ALA A 141 1.73 -9.54 18.60
C ALA A 141 0.50 -8.63 18.43
N ALA A 142 0.66 -7.42 17.88
CA ALA A 142 -0.46 -6.54 17.56
C ALA A 142 -1.27 -7.06 16.37
N LEU A 143 -0.59 -7.58 15.33
CA LEU A 143 -1.24 -8.20 14.16
C LEU A 143 -2.04 -9.45 14.56
N ASP A 144 -1.52 -10.26 15.49
CA ASP A 144 -2.17 -11.49 15.96
C ASP A 144 -3.48 -11.22 16.73
N ARG A 145 -3.63 -10.01 17.29
CA ARG A 145 -4.84 -9.59 18.01
C ARG A 145 -5.94 -9.07 17.08
N LEU A 146 -5.64 -8.88 15.80
CA LEU A 146 -6.62 -8.42 14.82
C LEU A 146 -7.60 -9.56 14.51
N SER A 147 -8.88 -9.33 14.81
CA SER A 147 -9.96 -10.27 14.50
C SER A 147 -11.13 -9.54 13.86
N ALA A 148 -11.70 -10.12 12.80
CA ALA A 148 -12.89 -9.60 12.18
C ALA A 148 -14.12 -9.85 13.08
N GLY A 149 -14.96 -8.83 13.29
CA GLY A 149 -16.15 -9.01 14.13
C GLY A 149 -16.98 -7.78 14.47
N GLY A 150 -16.60 -6.57 14.03
CA GLY A 150 -17.37 -5.37 14.33
C GLY A 150 -18.44 -5.03 13.27
N SER A 151 -19.41 -4.21 13.67
CA SER A 151 -20.42 -3.62 12.78
C SER A 151 -19.84 -2.43 12.00
N THR A 152 -20.28 -2.17 10.77
CA THR A 152 -19.77 -1.05 9.96
C THR A 152 -20.23 0.29 10.54
N ALA A 153 -19.29 1.07 11.07
CA ALA A 153 -19.50 2.48 11.43
C ALA A 153 -18.30 3.28 10.91
N GLY A 154 -18.41 3.70 9.65
CA GLY A 154 -17.37 4.44 8.94
C GLY A 154 -17.44 5.93 9.25
N GLY A 155 -16.39 6.46 9.89
CA GLY A 155 -16.19 7.91 10.06
C GLY A 155 -14.95 8.26 10.88
N GLU A 156 -14.80 7.64 12.06
CA GLU A 156 -13.75 8.04 13.01
C GLU A 156 -12.38 7.39 12.77
N GLY A 157 -12.32 6.25 12.06
CA GLY A 157 -11.07 5.52 11.83
C GLY A 157 -10.03 6.32 11.05
N LEU A 158 -10.49 7.05 10.03
CA LEU A 158 -9.61 7.88 9.22
C LEU A 158 -9.03 9.03 10.05
N ARG A 159 -9.86 9.75 10.79
CA ARG A 159 -9.41 10.85 11.65
C ARG A 159 -8.38 10.38 12.69
N GLN A 160 -8.58 9.22 13.29
CA GLN A 160 -7.61 8.64 14.23
C GLN A 160 -6.29 8.24 13.55
N ALA A 161 -6.35 7.62 12.37
CA ALA A 161 -5.14 7.28 11.60
C ALA A 161 -4.33 8.54 11.22
N TYR A 162 -5.02 9.62 10.81
CA TYR A 162 -4.36 10.89 10.56
C TYR A 162 -3.77 11.51 11.83
N ALA A 163 -4.49 11.50 12.96
CA ALA A 163 -3.97 12.00 14.22
C ALA A 163 -2.72 11.22 14.67
N LEU A 164 -2.72 9.91 14.50
CA LEU A 164 -1.56 9.06 14.81
C LEU A 164 -0.38 9.35 13.87
N ALA A 165 -0.66 9.55 12.58
CA ALA A 165 0.36 9.92 11.60
C ALA A 165 0.96 11.31 11.86
N GLU A 166 0.14 12.26 12.31
CA GLU A 166 0.60 13.60 12.70
C GLU A 166 1.46 13.56 13.98
N GLN A 167 1.10 12.74 14.96
CA GLN A 167 1.90 12.56 16.18
C GLN A 167 3.28 11.95 15.90
N ASN A 168 3.37 11.09 14.88
CA ASN A 168 4.61 10.44 14.45
C ASN A 168 5.22 11.06 13.19
N PHE A 169 4.85 12.30 12.87
CA PHE A 169 5.32 12.94 11.67
C PHE A 169 6.81 13.27 11.78
N ASP A 170 7.59 12.83 10.80
CA ASP A 170 9.02 13.17 10.68
C ASP A 170 9.26 13.81 9.31
N GLU A 171 9.70 15.06 9.28
CA GLU A 171 9.95 15.82 8.05
C GLU A 171 11.03 15.17 7.16
N ALA A 172 11.96 14.42 7.74
CA ALA A 172 13.01 13.71 7.01
C ALA A 172 12.57 12.30 6.55
N ALA A 173 11.37 11.85 6.95
CA ALA A 173 10.85 10.54 6.63
C ALA A 173 9.75 10.59 5.55
N VAL A 174 9.51 9.44 4.92
CA VAL A 174 8.34 9.22 4.08
C VAL A 174 7.16 8.84 4.98
N ASN A 175 6.28 9.80 5.24
CA ASN A 175 5.06 9.60 6.04
C ASN A 175 3.89 9.16 5.15
N ARG A 176 3.29 8.00 5.45
CA ARG A 176 2.17 7.45 4.67
C ARG A 176 1.10 6.83 5.56
N VAL A 177 -0.16 7.13 5.26
CA VAL A 177 -1.33 6.41 5.77
C VAL A 177 -1.82 5.46 4.69
N MET A 178 -1.93 4.17 5.01
CA MET A 178 -2.40 3.12 4.11
C MET A 178 -3.71 2.54 4.63
N LEU A 179 -4.74 2.51 3.78
CA LEU A 179 -6.05 1.93 4.10
C LEU A 179 -6.17 0.52 3.52
N LEU A 180 -6.56 -0.43 4.37
CA LEU A 180 -6.82 -1.83 4.03
C LEU A 180 -8.30 -2.12 4.32
N THR A 181 -9.13 -2.22 3.27
CA THR A 181 -10.59 -2.46 3.34
C THR A 181 -11.05 -3.27 2.14
N ASP A 182 -12.19 -3.95 2.25
CA ASP A 182 -12.86 -4.64 1.15
C ASP A 182 -13.81 -3.74 0.33
N GLY A 183 -13.86 -2.43 0.62
CA GLY A 183 -14.43 -1.42 -0.27
C GLY A 183 -15.73 -0.77 0.19
N ASP A 184 -16.25 -1.13 1.37
CA ASP A 184 -17.49 -0.54 1.92
C ASP A 184 -17.26 0.81 2.65
N PHE A 185 -16.21 1.54 2.25
CA PHE A 185 -15.76 2.77 2.91
C PHE A 185 -16.42 4.05 2.38
N ILE A 186 -17.05 4.01 1.19
CA ILE A 186 -17.52 5.21 0.44
C ILE A 186 -19.04 5.18 0.21
N ARG A 187 -19.82 4.70 1.18
CA ARG A 187 -21.28 4.78 1.12
C ARG A 187 -21.87 5.50 2.32
#